data_AF-A0A2W6ANZ1-F1
#
_entry.id   AF-A0A2W6ANZ1-F1
#
_cell.length_a   1.000
_cell.length_b   1.000
_cell.length_c   1.000
_cell.angle_alpha   90.00
_cell.angle_beta   90.00
_cell.angle_gamma   90.00
#
_symmetry.space_group_name_H-M   'P 1'
#
loop_
_entity.id
_entity.type
_entity.pdbx_description
1 polymer ?
#
loop_
_entity_poly.entity_id
_entity_poly.type
_entity_poly.pdbx_seq_one_letter_code
_entity_poly.pdbx_strand_id
1 'polypeptide(L)'
;MSNAEGAGGQRHTVIVAPEQGAVWDAFVTEQGGHLLQTDGWARLKQLHGWQPYRLAVVEQWPGRILAGALLLYRRLGPLRVAYIPRGPLVDWTDLPLARQLFKATHNHARRHRAITLTIEPNCEDDPRLRQQLTSLGFIAAPPLQPRNTITIDLTPSE
;
A
#
# COMPACT_ATOMS: atom_id res chain seq x y z
N MET A 1 3.20 5.97 45.95
CA MET A 1 1.87 6.18 45.31
C MET A 1 2.00 7.48 44.52
N SER A 2 1.96 7.56 43.20
CA SER A 2 1.32 6.74 42.18
C SER A 2 2.17 6.80 40.90
N ASN A 3 2.28 5.69 40.19
CA ASN A 3 2.90 5.57 38.87
C ASN A 3 2.10 6.37 37.84
N ALA A 4 2.82 7.10 36.98
CA ALA A 4 2.35 7.44 35.64
C ALA A 4 3.45 6.97 34.68
N GLU A 5 3.39 5.69 34.32
CA GLU A 5 4.14 5.14 33.20
C GLU A 5 3.69 5.88 31.94
N GLY A 6 4.61 6.62 31.33
CA GLY A 6 4.39 7.29 30.06
C GLY A 6 4.13 6.25 28.98
N ALA A 7 2.99 6.39 28.29
CA ALA A 7 2.74 5.69 27.04
C ALA A 7 3.88 6.02 26.06
N GLY A 8 4.82 5.09 25.90
CA GLY A 8 5.90 5.17 24.93
C GLY A 8 5.31 5.11 23.52
N GLY A 9 4.96 6.27 22.97
CA GLY A 9 4.46 6.36 21.60
C GLY A 9 5.51 5.87 20.62
N GLN A 10 5.30 4.69 20.05
CA GLN A 10 6.15 4.11 19.02
C GLN A 10 6.30 5.13 17.88
N ARG A 11 7.53 5.58 17.66
CA ARG A 11 7.83 6.54 16.60
C ARG A 11 7.94 5.79 15.28
N HIS A 12 7.09 6.12 14.32
CA HIS A 12 7.12 5.58 12.96
C HIS A 12 7.75 6.59 11.99
N THR A 13 8.50 6.09 11.01
CA THR A 13 9.06 6.90 9.93
C THR A 13 8.51 6.41 8.59
N VAL A 14 8.29 7.32 7.64
CA VAL A 14 7.96 6.93 6.27
C VAL A 14 9.19 7.00 5.41
N ILE A 15 9.52 5.89 4.74
CA ILE A 15 10.64 5.78 3.82
C ILE A 15 10.15 5.44 2.42
N VAL A 16 10.91 5.85 1.41
CA VAL A 16 10.93 5.12 0.15
C VAL A 16 11.77 3.90 0.42
N ALA A 17 11.16 2.71 0.46
CA ALA A 17 11.84 1.49 0.83
C ALA A 17 13.02 1.26 -0.13
N PRO A 18 14.21 0.87 0.39
CA PRO A 18 15.37 0.60 -0.44
C PRO A 18 15.08 -0.51 -1.46
N GLU A 19 15.95 -0.68 -2.48
CA GLU A 19 15.86 -1.73 -3.50
C GLU A 19 16.12 -3.16 -2.94
N GLN A 20 15.64 -3.45 -1.74
CA GLN A 20 15.74 -4.76 -1.10
C GLN A 20 14.46 -5.55 -1.41
N GLY A 21 14.38 -6.07 -2.64
CA GLY A 21 13.24 -6.85 -3.13
C GLY A 21 12.78 -7.94 -2.17
N ALA A 22 13.72 -8.71 -1.62
CA ALA A 22 13.42 -9.82 -0.71
C ALA A 22 12.77 -9.37 0.61
N VAL A 23 13.24 -8.26 1.21
CA VAL A 23 12.65 -7.72 2.46
C VAL A 23 11.23 -7.23 2.21
N TRP A 24 11.03 -6.57 1.06
CA TRP A 24 9.70 -6.13 0.66
C TRP A 24 8.76 -7.32 0.41
N ASP A 25 9.20 -8.33 -0.34
CA ASP A 25 8.37 -9.50 -0.66
C ASP A 25 8.04 -10.35 0.58
N ALA A 26 8.95 -10.42 1.55
CA ALA A 26 8.67 -10.99 2.87
C ALA A 26 7.53 -10.23 3.57
N PHE A 27 7.59 -8.90 3.60
CA PHE A 27 6.50 -8.07 4.13
C PHE A 27 5.18 -8.25 3.36
N VAL A 28 5.21 -8.30 2.01
CA VAL A 28 4.01 -8.57 1.20
C VAL A 28 3.39 -9.91 1.61
N THR A 29 4.21 -10.94 1.78
CA THR A 29 3.75 -12.28 2.17
C THR A 29 3.17 -12.28 3.59
N GLU A 30 3.84 -11.66 4.56
CA GLU A 30 3.36 -11.54 5.94
C GLU A 30 2.00 -10.82 6.04
N GLN A 31 1.73 -9.87 5.15
CA GLN A 31 0.46 -9.14 5.09
C GLN A 31 -0.64 -9.88 4.31
N GLY A 32 -0.40 -11.10 3.82
CA GLY A 32 -1.34 -11.77 2.91
C GLY A 32 -1.57 -10.98 1.61
N GLY A 33 -0.55 -10.23 1.19
CA GLY A 33 -0.62 -9.32 0.06
C GLY A 33 -0.68 -10.03 -1.28
N HIS A 34 -1.19 -9.33 -2.29
CA HIS A 34 -1.30 -9.87 -3.64
C HIS A 34 0.04 -9.77 -4.39
N LEU A 35 0.28 -10.70 -5.33
CA LEU A 35 1.39 -10.65 -6.30
C LEU A 35 1.64 -9.25 -6.92
N LEU A 36 0.60 -8.44 -7.14
CA LEU A 36 0.74 -7.12 -7.77
C LEU A 36 1.40 -6.08 -6.86
N GLN A 37 1.67 -6.41 -5.59
CA GLN A 37 2.43 -5.59 -4.65
C GLN A 37 3.89 -6.06 -4.52
N THR A 38 4.33 -7.13 -5.21
CA THR A 38 5.70 -7.67 -5.10
C THR A 38 6.75 -6.89 -5.88
N ASP A 39 8.02 -7.05 -5.51
CA ASP A 39 9.19 -6.55 -6.23
C ASP A 39 9.30 -7.15 -7.65
N GLY A 40 8.97 -8.44 -7.80
CA GLY A 40 8.90 -9.07 -9.12
C GLY A 40 7.91 -8.37 -10.06
N TRP A 41 6.74 -7.99 -9.54
CA TRP A 41 5.75 -7.22 -10.30
C TRP A 41 6.25 -5.80 -10.63
N ALA A 42 6.92 -5.14 -9.68
CA ALA A 42 7.54 -3.84 -9.90
C ALA A 42 8.54 -3.88 -11.07
N ARG A 43 9.45 -4.87 -11.07
CA ARG A 43 10.43 -5.09 -12.15
C ARG A 43 9.75 -5.36 -13.50
N LEU A 44 8.74 -6.23 -13.52
CA LEU A 44 7.97 -6.50 -14.74
C LEU A 44 7.34 -5.21 -15.29
N LYS A 45 6.69 -4.41 -14.43
CA LYS A 45 6.04 -3.17 -14.87
C LYS A 45 7.03 -2.10 -15.33
N GLN A 46 8.24 -2.08 -14.76
CA GLN A 46 9.32 -1.22 -15.21
C GLN A 46 9.67 -1.46 -16.68
N LEU A 47 9.72 -2.72 -17.12
CA LEU A 47 9.94 -3.10 -18.53
C LEU A 47 8.82 -2.60 -19.47
N HIS A 48 7.64 -2.30 -18.92
CA HIS A 48 6.48 -1.82 -19.67
C HIS A 48 6.17 -0.33 -19.42
N GLY A 49 7.19 0.47 -19.14
CA GLY A 49 7.10 1.93 -19.09
C GLY A 49 6.46 2.50 -17.82
N TRP A 50 6.33 1.69 -16.77
CA TRP A 50 5.96 2.17 -15.43
C TRP A 50 7.21 2.50 -14.61
N GLN A 51 7.08 3.42 -13.66
CA GLN A 51 8.13 3.75 -12.69
C GLN A 51 7.65 3.29 -11.31
N PRO A 52 8.18 2.19 -10.76
CA PRO A 52 7.76 1.67 -9.47
C PRO A 52 8.45 2.40 -8.31
N TYR A 53 7.71 2.66 -7.24
CA TYR A 53 8.22 3.13 -5.95
C TYR A 53 7.53 2.36 -4.83
N ARG A 54 8.30 1.91 -3.85
CA ARG A 54 7.77 1.29 -2.63
C ARG A 54 7.79 2.32 -1.52
N LEU A 55 6.64 2.66 -0.98
CA LEU A 55 6.53 3.47 0.23
C LEU A 55 6.25 2.55 1.40
N ALA A 56 6.95 2.77 2.50
CA ALA A 56 6.81 1.97 3.72
C ALA A 56 6.71 2.89 4.94
N VAL A 57 5.77 2.60 5.84
CA VAL A 57 5.80 3.06 7.22
C VAL A 57 6.60 2.02 8.01
N VAL A 58 7.69 2.46 8.66
CA VAL A 58 8.57 1.59 9.43
C VAL A 58 8.63 2.03 10.89
N GLU A 59 8.76 1.07 11.81
CA GLU A 59 9.16 1.35 13.18
C GLU A 59 10.58 1.93 13.21
N GLN A 60 10.87 2.91 14.07
CA GLN A 60 12.23 3.45 14.19
C GLN A 60 13.25 2.40 14.66
N TRP A 61 12.83 1.47 15.50
CA TRP A 61 13.62 0.34 15.98
C TRP A 61 12.67 -0.82 16.24
N PRO A 62 12.88 -2.03 15.68
CA PRO A 62 14.07 -2.50 14.95
C PRO A 62 14.10 -2.17 13.44
N GLY A 63 13.17 -1.36 12.91
CA GLY A 63 13.09 -1.07 11.47
C GLY A 63 12.04 -1.90 10.70
N ARG A 64 11.12 -2.56 11.41
CA ARG A 64 10.09 -3.40 10.80
C ARG A 64 9.11 -2.57 9.97
N ILE A 65 8.70 -3.09 8.81
CA ILE A 65 7.65 -2.49 7.98
C ILE A 65 6.28 -2.79 8.62
N LEU A 66 5.51 -1.73 8.90
CA LEU A 66 4.17 -1.80 9.47
C LEU A 66 3.07 -1.68 8.42
N ALA A 67 3.33 -0.87 7.39
CA ALA A 67 2.42 -0.65 6.29
C ALA A 67 3.21 -0.27 5.04
N GLY A 68 2.67 -0.52 3.86
CA GLY A 68 3.33 -0.13 2.63
C GLY A 68 2.45 -0.13 1.40
N ALA A 69 2.97 0.43 0.32
CA ALA A 69 2.38 0.36 -1.00
C ALA A 69 3.44 0.33 -2.09
N LEU A 70 3.24 -0.52 -3.09
CA LEU A 70 3.88 -0.42 -4.40
C LEU A 70 3.09 0.56 -5.27
N LEU A 71 3.66 1.75 -5.47
CA LEU A 71 3.15 2.80 -6.35
C LEU A 71 3.75 2.64 -7.74
N LEU A 72 2.90 2.58 -8.75
CA LEU A 72 3.30 2.52 -10.15
C LEU A 72 2.93 3.84 -10.83
N TYR A 73 3.93 4.56 -11.34
CA TYR A 73 3.70 5.77 -12.12
C TYR A 73 3.80 5.51 -13.61
N ARG A 74 2.90 6.10 -14.41
CA ARG A 74 2.97 6.07 -15.87
C ARG A 74 2.73 7.46 -16.45
N ARG A 75 3.50 7.82 -17.48
CA ARG A 75 3.28 9.05 -18.25
C ARG A 75 2.17 8.83 -19.29
N LEU A 76 1.27 9.80 -19.41
CA LEU A 76 0.24 9.91 -20.44
C LEU A 76 0.40 11.30 -21.08
N GLY A 77 1.25 11.38 -22.11
CA GLY A 77 1.66 12.67 -22.69
C GLY A 77 2.35 13.57 -21.64
N PRO A 78 1.85 14.80 -21.40
CA PRO A 78 2.41 15.70 -20.38
C PRO A 78 2.00 15.34 -18.95
N LEU A 79 0.99 14.47 -18.80
CA LEU A 79 0.40 14.11 -17.50
C LEU A 79 1.05 12.82 -16.97
N ARG A 80 0.89 12.58 -15.67
CA ARG A 80 1.29 11.33 -15.02
C ARG A 80 0.15 10.80 -14.17
N VAL A 81 -0.03 9.49 -14.18
CA VAL A 81 -0.97 8.79 -13.29
C VAL A 81 -0.19 7.92 -12.32
N ALA A 82 -0.73 7.76 -11.11
CA ALA A 82 -0.21 6.85 -10.09
C ALA A 82 -1.24 5.76 -9.79
N TYR A 83 -0.78 4.53 -9.59
CA TYR A 83 -1.64 3.38 -9.35
C TYR A 83 -1.02 2.44 -8.30
N ILE A 84 -1.84 2.00 -7.34
CA ILE A 84 -1.49 0.98 -6.34
C ILE A 84 -2.40 -0.24 -6.58
N PRO A 85 -1.97 -1.22 -7.39
CA PRO A 85 -2.76 -2.41 -7.70
C PRO A 85 -2.86 -3.35 -6.50
N ARG A 86 -4.07 -3.77 -6.11
CA ARG A 86 -4.27 -4.76 -5.03
C ARG A 86 -3.58 -4.33 -3.72
N GLY A 87 -3.61 -3.03 -3.43
CA GLY A 87 -3.01 -2.41 -2.25
C GLY A 87 -3.73 -1.11 -1.87
N PRO A 88 -3.27 -0.40 -0.83
CA PRO A 88 -2.05 -0.64 -0.04
C PRO A 88 -2.11 -1.89 0.84
N LEU A 89 -0.96 -2.24 1.42
CA LEU A 89 -0.78 -3.25 2.47
C LEU A 89 -0.78 -2.53 3.82
N VAL A 90 -1.93 -2.52 4.49
CA VAL A 90 -2.13 -1.87 5.80
C VAL A 90 -3.27 -2.54 6.55
N ASP A 91 -3.15 -2.61 7.87
CA ASP A 91 -4.29 -2.96 8.72
C ASP A 91 -5.30 -1.80 8.71
N TRP A 92 -6.46 -2.04 8.09
CA TRP A 92 -7.54 -1.05 7.96
C TRP A 92 -8.23 -0.73 9.29
N THR A 93 -8.01 -1.53 10.33
CA THR A 93 -8.48 -1.24 11.69
C THR A 93 -7.59 -0.19 12.39
N ASP A 94 -6.31 -0.07 12.01
CA ASP A 94 -5.39 0.97 12.46
C ASP A 94 -5.48 2.21 11.56
N LEU A 95 -6.53 3.01 11.80
CA LEU A 95 -6.77 4.24 11.04
C LEU A 95 -5.62 5.26 11.14
N PRO A 96 -4.96 5.49 12.30
CA PRO A 96 -3.75 6.30 12.37
C PRO A 96 -2.63 5.86 11.42
N LEU A 97 -2.33 4.55 11.36
CA LEU A 97 -1.31 4.00 10.46
C LEU A 97 -1.70 4.18 8.99
N ALA A 98 -2.95 3.89 8.64
CA ALA A 98 -3.47 4.11 7.29
C ALA A 98 -3.36 5.59 6.88
N ARG A 99 -3.74 6.53 7.76
CA ARG A 99 -3.59 7.98 7.52
C ARG A 99 -2.13 8.37 7.31
N GLN A 100 -1.21 7.81 8.09
CA GLN A 100 0.21 8.09 7.94
C GLN A 100 0.73 7.63 6.56
N LEU A 101 0.39 6.40 6.16
CA LEU A 101 0.75 5.87 4.83
C LEU A 101 0.16 6.75 3.73
N PHE A 102 -1.14 7.02 3.76
CA PHE A 102 -1.78 7.82 2.72
C PHE A 102 -1.27 9.25 2.65
N LYS A 103 -0.97 9.89 3.78
CA LYS A 103 -0.32 11.21 3.77
C LYS A 103 0.99 11.18 2.98
N ALA A 104 1.80 10.16 3.18
CA ALA A 104 3.04 9.98 2.44
C ALA A 104 2.81 9.67 0.96
N THR A 105 1.87 8.77 0.65
CA THR A 105 1.49 8.41 -0.73
C THR A 105 1.00 9.63 -1.51
N HIS A 106 0.12 10.45 -0.94
CA HIS A 106 -0.35 11.69 -1.55
C HIS A 106 0.81 12.67 -1.78
N ASN A 107 1.68 12.87 -0.78
CA ASN A 107 2.83 13.75 -0.92
C ASN A 107 3.81 13.26 -2.00
N HIS A 108 4.05 11.96 -2.09
CA HIS A 108 4.89 11.36 -3.11
C HIS A 108 4.26 11.53 -4.51
N ALA A 109 2.97 11.24 -4.65
CA ALA A 109 2.23 11.46 -5.90
C ALA A 109 2.28 12.93 -6.37
N ARG A 110 2.10 13.89 -5.46
CA ARG A 110 2.21 15.34 -5.77
C ARG A 110 3.61 15.74 -6.22
N ARG A 111 4.66 15.27 -5.52
CA ARG A 111 6.06 15.53 -5.92
C ARG A 111 6.37 14.94 -7.29
N HIS A 112 5.76 13.81 -7.61
CA HIS A 112 5.87 13.16 -8.92
C HIS A 112 4.92 13.75 -9.98
N ARG A 113 4.17 14.82 -9.66
CA ARG A 113 3.19 15.48 -10.55
C ARG A 113 2.13 14.53 -11.11
N ALA A 114 1.74 13.53 -10.32
CA ALA A 114 0.62 12.67 -10.70
C ALA A 114 -0.70 13.41 -10.53
N ILE A 115 -1.53 13.39 -11.58
CA ILE A 115 -2.87 14.02 -11.58
C ILE A 115 -3.92 13.15 -10.91
N THR A 116 -3.68 11.84 -10.84
CA THR A 116 -4.53 10.86 -10.16
C THR A 116 -3.69 9.88 -9.38
N LEU A 117 -4.26 9.40 -8.28
CA LEU A 117 -3.81 8.23 -7.54
C LEU A 117 -4.98 7.27 -7.44
N THR A 118 -4.90 6.16 -8.15
CA THR A 118 -5.90 5.09 -8.08
C THR A 118 -5.40 3.97 -7.18
N ILE A 119 -6.28 3.46 -6.32
CA ILE A 119 -6.01 2.29 -5.48
C ILE A 119 -7.11 1.25 -5.68
N GLU A 120 -6.76 -0.01 -5.51
CA GLU A 120 -7.73 -1.12 -5.47
C GLU A 120 -7.30 -2.04 -4.33
N PRO A 121 -7.80 -1.85 -3.09
CA PRO A 121 -7.42 -2.69 -1.95
C PRO A 121 -7.70 -4.17 -2.20
N ASN A 122 -6.83 -5.05 -1.68
CA ASN A 122 -7.00 -6.50 -1.79
C ASN A 122 -7.92 -7.04 -0.68
N CYS A 123 -9.19 -6.63 -0.69
CA CYS A 123 -10.18 -7.06 0.29
C CYS A 123 -11.57 -7.11 -0.33
N GLU A 124 -12.52 -7.70 0.37
CA GLU A 124 -13.93 -7.67 0.00
C GLU A 124 -14.54 -6.27 0.13
N ASP A 125 -15.70 -6.05 -0.49
CA ASP A 125 -16.40 -4.78 -0.44
C ASP A 125 -17.05 -4.55 0.93
N ASP A 126 -16.37 -3.76 1.78
CA ASP A 126 -16.83 -3.39 3.12
C ASP A 126 -17.34 -1.92 3.15
N PRO A 127 -18.61 -1.65 3.54
CA PRO A 127 -19.10 -0.30 3.79
C PRO A 127 -18.23 0.56 4.70
N ARG A 128 -17.62 -0.03 5.75
CA ARG A 128 -16.76 0.70 6.70
C ARG A 128 -15.50 1.18 6.02
N LEU A 129 -14.85 0.30 5.25
CA LEU A 129 -13.67 0.66 4.47
C LEU A 129 -13.99 1.75 3.43
N ARG A 130 -15.14 1.68 2.76
CA ARG A 130 -15.57 2.75 1.82
C ARG A 130 -15.68 4.11 2.50
N GLN A 131 -16.25 4.15 3.71
CA GLN A 131 -16.32 5.40 4.49
C GLN A 131 -14.93 5.89 4.90
N GLN A 132 -14.05 4.99 5.35
CA GLN A 132 -12.67 5.33 5.69
C GLN A 132 -11.92 5.90 4.47
N LEU A 133 -12.01 5.26 3.32
CA LEU A 133 -11.39 5.72 2.06
C LEU A 133 -11.91 7.11 1.66
N THR A 134 -13.21 7.36 1.81
CA THR A 134 -13.81 8.68 1.57
C THR A 134 -13.20 9.73 2.50
N SER A 135 -13.04 9.40 3.80
CA SER A 135 -12.39 10.30 4.77
C SER A 135 -10.90 10.57 4.47
N LEU A 136 -10.26 9.69 3.69
CA LEU A 136 -8.88 9.82 3.23
C LEU A 136 -8.76 10.58 1.90
N GLY A 137 -9.87 11.05 1.34
CA GLY A 137 -9.92 11.84 0.10
C GLY A 137 -10.09 11.03 -1.19
N PHE A 138 -10.37 9.72 -1.08
CA PHE A 138 -10.68 8.90 -2.25
C PHE A 138 -12.15 9.03 -2.65
N ILE A 139 -12.38 8.92 -3.96
CA ILE A 139 -13.71 8.78 -4.54
C ILE A 139 -13.79 7.44 -5.27
N ALA A 140 -14.99 6.86 -5.32
CA ALA A 140 -15.21 5.63 -6.06
C ALA A 140 -14.99 5.85 -7.57
N ALA A 141 -14.37 4.87 -8.24
CA ALA A 141 -14.10 4.89 -9.66
C ALA A 141 -14.37 3.50 -10.27
N PRO A 142 -14.59 3.40 -11.59
CA PRO A 142 -14.65 2.10 -12.26
C PRO A 142 -13.38 1.28 -11.99
N PRO A 143 -13.51 -0.04 -11.75
CA PRO A 143 -12.38 -0.88 -11.43
C PRO A 143 -11.47 -1.10 -12.65
N LEU A 144 -10.18 -1.20 -12.41
CA LEU A 144 -9.17 -1.63 -13.40
C LEU A 144 -8.93 -3.14 -13.34
N GLN A 145 -9.17 -3.75 -12.16
CA GLN A 145 -9.06 -5.19 -11.92
C GLN A 145 -10.44 -5.87 -11.93
N PRO A 146 -10.51 -7.19 -12.22
CA PRO A 146 -11.73 -7.95 -12.03
C PRO A 146 -12.25 -7.86 -10.58
N ARG A 147 -13.55 -7.59 -10.42
CA ARG A 147 -14.20 -7.49 -9.09
C ARG A 147 -14.45 -8.85 -8.44
N ASN A 148 -14.68 -9.87 -9.26
CA ASN A 148 -15.03 -11.21 -8.79
C ASN A 148 -13.91 -12.17 -9.15
N THR A 149 -13.53 -13.03 -8.21
CA THR A 149 -12.51 -14.06 -8.39
C THR A 149 -13.06 -15.36 -7.81
N ILE A 150 -12.94 -16.45 -8.56
CA ILE A 150 -13.25 -17.79 -8.07
C ILE A 150 -11.94 -18.37 -7.54
N THR A 151 -11.90 -18.66 -6.25
CA THR A 151 -10.74 -19.30 -5.61
C THR A 151 -11.05 -20.76 -5.38
N ILE A 152 -10.17 -21.64 -5.87
CA ILE A 152 -10.23 -23.07 -5.57
C ILE A 152 -9.19 -23.33 -4.50
N ASP A 153 -9.63 -23.88 -3.38
CA ASP A 153 -8.73 -24.31 -2.33
C ASP A 153 -7.99 -25.57 -2.78
N LEU A 154 -6.66 -25.48 -2.78
CA LEU A 154 -5.77 -26.59 -3.14
C LEU A 154 -5.17 -27.26 -1.91
N THR A 155 -5.55 -26.86 -0.69
CA THR A 155 -5.13 -27.59 0.51
C THR A 155 -5.62 -29.04 0.41
N PRO A 156 -4.75 -30.03 0.66
CA PRO A 156 -5.16 -31.43 0.68
C PRO A 156 -6.34 -31.64 1.62
N SER A 157 -7.33 -32.40 1.18
CA SER A 157 -8.51 -32.75 1.97
C SER A 157 -8.25 -33.95 2.89
N GLU A 158 -7.08 -33.96 3.54
CA GLU A 158 -6.40 -35.14 4.16
C GLU A 158 -5.58 -36.00 3.19
#